data_AF-R6DSS4-F1
#
_entry.id   AF-R6DSS4-F1
#
_cell.length_a   1.000
_cell.length_b   1.000
_cell.length_c   1.000
_cell.angle_alpha   90.00
_cell.angle_beta   90.00
_cell.angle_gamma   90.00
#
_symmetry.space_group_name_H-M   'P 1'
#
loop_
_entity.id
_entity.type
_entity.pdbx_description
1 polymer ?
#
loop_
_entity_poly.entity_id
_entity_poly.type
_entity_poly.pdbx_seq_one_letter_code
_entity_poly.pdbx_strand_id
1 'polypeptide(L)'
;MKKQKHFRKRRLFAVLLALTLALGLSATGFAADLVEFACENPNPSKVIKSDWTNFRGNSNHNAVTTKPVPTKASDAALFWATKSGSGYGSQAVGSPILVDGYLYYNQGKTINKMDAVSGEKVKSGKMVNNSSFSIVPPTYADGKIFVGLAGGIIQAFDAKTLKSLWVYTDKLGGQPNCPITYYDGYVYTGFWNSETRDANFVCVSVKDENTKKTTEAKKAKWKYTSKGGFYWAGAYVCKDFLLVGTDDGDDAYTEQTSKLLCLNPKTGKVLSKKTGLNADIRSNVSYDKATNRYYFTSKGGSFYSVKVSKKGKISGLKELKLGGMSTSTPAIYNGRAYVGVSGEGQFAKYNGHNITVIDLKKWKIAYRAYTMGYSQTSGLVYTGAKDGYTYVYFFENMTPGKLRYIKDKPGLTEVVDGVVENDGRKDWLCAPVLFTPQGSQAQYAICSPIVDEYGTIYFKNDSAQMMALGSKIKKITVSKMPKKTVYKEGQTFNPAGMKVEAVLTNGKRMDVSQYVQYGADPLTTADSDVLIYYANQMYNDEEQMDTIYTTVDIKVTKK
;
A
#
# COMPACT_ATOMS: atom_id res chain seq x y z
N MET A 1 49.55 41.14 -24.84
CA MET A 1 49.82 40.77 -23.44
C MET A 1 48.54 40.90 -22.62
N LYS A 2 47.89 39.77 -22.32
CA LYS A 2 46.60 39.69 -21.59
C LYS A 2 46.86 39.73 -20.08
N LYS A 3 46.23 40.65 -19.35
CA LYS A 3 46.26 40.69 -17.87
C LYS A 3 45.27 39.66 -17.30
N GLN A 4 45.79 38.73 -16.51
CA GLN A 4 45.05 37.74 -15.71
C GLN A 4 44.19 38.44 -14.65
N LYS A 5 42.90 38.08 -14.56
CA LYS A 5 42.05 38.36 -13.40
C LYS A 5 42.29 37.27 -12.34
N HIS A 6 42.72 37.69 -11.16
CA HIS A 6 42.79 36.83 -9.98
C HIS A 6 41.40 36.36 -9.55
N PHE A 7 41.16 35.05 -9.66
CA PHE A 7 40.10 34.36 -8.94
C PHE A 7 40.47 34.31 -7.45
N ARG A 8 39.70 34.99 -6.59
CA ARG A 8 39.81 34.85 -5.12
C ARG A 8 39.29 33.46 -4.70
N LYS A 9 40.09 32.77 -3.88
CA LYS A 9 39.84 31.43 -3.32
C LYS A 9 38.43 31.31 -2.73
N ARG A 10 37.56 30.52 -3.38
CA ARG A 10 36.37 29.92 -2.77
C ARG A 10 36.84 28.86 -1.76
N ARG A 11 36.26 28.81 -0.57
CA ARG A 11 36.42 27.65 0.32
C ARG A 11 35.67 26.47 -0.33
N LEU A 12 36.39 25.68 -1.14
CA LEU A 12 35.97 24.33 -1.51
C LEU A 12 36.27 23.44 -0.30
N PHE A 13 35.25 22.99 0.42
CA PHE A 13 35.37 21.77 1.20
C PHE A 13 35.09 20.60 0.25
N ALA A 14 36.15 19.90 -0.13
CA ALA A 14 36.05 18.63 -0.80
C ALA A 14 35.56 17.58 0.21
N VAL A 15 34.43 16.94 -0.05
CA VAL A 15 34.00 15.74 0.66
C VAL A 15 34.36 14.56 -0.24
N LEU A 16 35.45 13.87 0.11
CA LEU A 16 35.82 12.60 -0.50
C LEU A 16 35.11 11.49 0.30
N LEU A 17 34.26 10.72 -0.39
CA LEU A 17 33.58 9.55 0.18
C LEU A 17 34.50 8.32 0.04
N ALA A 18 34.78 7.64 1.15
CA ALA A 18 35.29 6.27 1.13
C ALA A 18 34.68 5.47 2.29
N LEU A 19 33.94 4.41 1.96
CA LEU A 19 33.39 3.41 2.87
C LEU A 19 34.48 2.48 3.41
N THR A 20 34.45 2.13 4.69
CA THR A 20 34.58 0.75 5.19
C THR A 20 34.14 0.59 6.65
N LEU A 21 33.54 -0.58 6.94
CA LEU A 21 33.04 -1.07 8.23
C LEU A 21 34.14 -1.24 9.30
N ALA A 22 33.76 -1.02 10.56
CA ALA A 22 33.76 -1.98 11.68
C ALA A 22 34.33 -1.44 13.02
N LEU A 23 33.51 -1.65 14.06
CA LEU A 23 33.83 -1.82 15.49
C LEU A 23 34.26 -0.59 16.32
N GLY A 24 33.41 -0.29 17.31
CA GLY A 24 33.87 -0.09 18.68
C GLY A 24 34.05 1.35 19.16
N LEU A 25 33.07 1.79 19.96
CA LEU A 25 33.14 2.82 21.01
C LEU A 25 33.22 4.31 20.62
N SER A 26 32.24 5.02 21.21
CA SER A 26 32.19 6.46 21.52
C SER A 26 32.35 7.47 20.37
N ALA A 27 31.26 7.70 19.63
CA ALA A 27 31.05 8.94 18.91
C ALA A 27 30.08 9.82 19.72
N THR A 28 30.63 10.66 20.59
CA THR A 28 29.92 11.81 21.17
C THR A 28 30.53 13.10 20.61
N GLY A 29 29.72 13.89 19.91
CA GLY A 29 29.99 15.27 19.46
C GLY A 29 30.84 15.34 18.19
N PHE A 30 30.41 15.89 17.05
CA PHE A 30 29.51 17.02 16.82
C PHE A 30 28.58 16.70 15.64
N ALA A 31 27.30 16.45 15.94
CA ALA A 31 26.24 16.89 15.04
C ALA A 31 26.22 18.41 15.17
N ALA A 32 26.73 19.13 14.18
CA ALA A 32 26.56 20.57 14.13
C ALA A 32 25.08 20.84 13.83
N ASP A 33 24.40 21.35 14.85
CA ASP A 33 23.02 21.81 14.98
C ASP A 33 22.33 22.21 13.66
N LEU A 34 21.71 21.23 12.99
CA LEU A 34 20.54 21.50 12.17
C LEU A 34 19.38 21.69 13.15
N VAL A 35 19.09 22.94 13.50
CA VAL A 35 17.84 23.25 14.20
C VAL A 35 16.70 22.98 13.22
N GLU A 36 15.97 21.88 13.44
CA GLU A 36 14.71 21.56 12.77
C GLU A 36 13.69 22.67 13.02
N PHE A 37 13.67 23.69 12.15
CA PHE A 37 12.43 24.42 11.91
C PHE A 37 11.69 23.72 10.78
N ALA A 38 11.03 22.61 11.11
CA ALA A 38 9.82 22.26 10.37
C ALA A 38 8.85 23.44 10.52
N CYS A 39 8.17 23.85 9.45
CA CYS A 39 7.02 24.73 9.62
C CYS A 39 6.05 24.09 10.64
N GLU A 40 5.40 24.87 11.49
CA GLU A 40 4.47 24.31 12.48
C GLU A 40 3.45 23.38 11.79
N ASN A 41 3.54 22.09 12.13
CA ASN A 41 2.66 20.98 11.73
C ASN A 41 2.27 20.98 10.23
N PRO A 42 3.07 20.33 9.35
CA PRO A 42 2.68 20.13 7.96
C PRO A 42 1.26 19.54 7.85
N ASN A 43 0.51 20.02 6.86
CA ASN A 43 -0.82 19.51 6.58
C ASN A 43 -0.80 18.77 5.24
N PRO A 44 -0.59 17.44 5.23
CA PRO A 44 -0.45 16.67 4.01
C PRO A 44 -1.71 16.72 3.14
N SER A 45 -2.89 17.02 3.70
CA SER A 45 -4.10 17.25 2.89
C SER A 45 -3.98 18.45 1.95
N LYS A 46 -3.02 19.38 2.16
CA LYS A 46 -2.72 20.45 1.21
C LYS A 46 -1.94 19.95 -0.01
N VAL A 47 -1.22 18.85 0.14
CA VAL A 47 -0.33 18.27 -0.88
C VAL A 47 -0.99 17.10 -1.60
N ILE A 48 -1.64 16.20 -0.86
CA ILE A 48 -2.28 14.98 -1.34
C ILE A 48 -3.81 15.12 -1.18
N LYS A 49 -4.52 14.99 -2.30
CA LYS A 49 -5.97 15.20 -2.47
C LYS A 49 -6.72 13.94 -2.87
N SER A 50 -6.00 12.82 -3.09
CA SER A 50 -6.58 11.54 -3.44
C SER A 50 -6.66 10.61 -2.24
N ASP A 51 -7.73 9.83 -2.18
CA ASP A 51 -7.92 8.80 -1.17
C ASP A 51 -7.81 7.38 -1.74
N TRP A 52 -7.44 6.45 -0.87
CA TRP A 52 -7.51 5.01 -1.06
C TRP A 52 -8.15 4.40 0.19
N THR A 53 -9.47 4.32 0.21
CA THR A 53 -10.25 4.17 1.46
C THR A 53 -10.45 2.72 1.94
N ASN A 54 -10.05 1.72 1.15
CA ASN A 54 -10.27 0.31 1.46
C ASN A 54 -9.20 -0.58 0.79
N PHE A 55 -9.25 -1.89 1.06
CA PHE A 55 -8.25 -2.87 0.61
C PHE A 55 -7.89 -2.80 -0.89
N ARG A 56 -8.82 -2.44 -1.77
CA ARG A 56 -8.62 -2.44 -3.24
C ARG A 56 -9.00 -1.11 -3.90
N GLY A 57 -9.06 -0.03 -3.12
CA GLY A 57 -9.33 1.33 -3.54
C GLY A 57 -10.80 1.64 -3.82
N ASN A 58 -11.59 0.68 -4.31
CA ASN A 58 -13.02 0.86 -4.59
C ASN A 58 -13.81 -0.45 -4.49
N SER A 59 -15.14 -0.35 -4.59
CA SER A 59 -16.09 -1.46 -4.45
C SER A 59 -15.99 -2.55 -5.53
N ASN A 60 -15.28 -2.31 -6.63
CA ASN A 60 -15.10 -3.29 -7.71
C ASN A 60 -13.86 -4.16 -7.52
N HIS A 61 -12.99 -3.80 -6.58
CA HIS A 61 -11.79 -4.55 -6.15
C HIS A 61 -10.67 -4.76 -7.18
N ASN A 62 -10.70 -4.04 -8.31
CA ASN A 62 -9.67 -4.15 -9.35
C ASN A 62 -8.40 -3.31 -9.10
N ALA A 63 -8.41 -2.38 -8.14
CA ALA A 63 -7.27 -1.48 -7.84
C ALA A 63 -6.69 -0.80 -9.09
N VAL A 64 -7.55 -0.20 -9.91
CA VAL A 64 -7.15 0.51 -11.14
C VAL A 64 -6.90 1.99 -10.83
N THR A 65 -5.78 2.52 -11.29
CA THR A 65 -5.37 3.91 -11.16
C THR A 65 -4.93 4.50 -12.50
N THR A 66 -5.12 5.81 -12.66
CA THR A 66 -4.54 6.64 -13.72
C THR A 66 -3.39 7.52 -13.21
N LYS A 67 -3.10 7.45 -11.90
CA LYS A 67 -2.04 8.26 -11.27
C LYS A 67 -0.67 7.73 -11.70
N PRO A 68 0.32 8.61 -11.94
CA PRO A 68 1.52 8.28 -12.71
C PRO A 68 2.57 7.49 -11.91
N VAL A 69 2.30 6.20 -11.68
CA VAL A 69 3.21 5.27 -11.00
C VAL A 69 4.50 5.09 -11.80
N PRO A 70 5.70 5.01 -11.17
CA PRO A 70 6.94 4.71 -11.87
C PRO A 70 6.86 3.43 -12.72
N THR A 71 7.36 3.48 -13.96
CA THR A 71 7.30 2.37 -14.92
C THR A 71 8.64 1.69 -15.17
N LYS A 72 9.70 2.13 -14.47
CA LYS A 72 11.06 1.54 -14.50
C LYS A 72 11.82 1.90 -13.23
N ALA A 73 12.80 1.08 -12.86
CA ALA A 73 13.56 1.21 -11.60
C ALA A 73 14.33 2.53 -11.48
N SER A 74 14.99 3.00 -12.55
CA SER A 74 15.74 4.28 -12.55
C SER A 74 14.88 5.52 -12.28
N ASP A 75 13.55 5.43 -12.50
CA ASP A 75 12.61 6.51 -12.22
C ASP A 75 11.95 6.37 -10.84
N ALA A 76 12.18 5.27 -10.11
CA ALA A 76 11.62 5.02 -8.79
C ALA A 76 12.67 5.31 -7.70
N ALA A 77 12.22 5.79 -6.55
CA ALA A 77 13.07 5.88 -5.37
C ALA A 77 12.25 5.82 -4.08
N LEU A 78 12.80 5.16 -3.07
CA LEU A 78 12.22 5.15 -1.74
C LEU A 78 12.37 6.55 -1.14
N PHE A 79 11.26 7.17 -0.75
CA PHE A 79 11.23 8.49 -0.14
C PHE A 79 11.60 8.41 1.34
N TRP A 80 10.92 7.53 2.07
CA TRP A 80 11.13 7.31 3.50
C TRP A 80 10.74 5.88 3.88
N ALA A 81 11.26 5.43 5.03
CA ALA A 81 10.91 4.16 5.65
C ALA A 81 10.86 4.32 7.18
N THR A 82 9.65 4.28 7.74
CA THR A 82 9.41 4.54 9.16
C THR A 82 9.07 3.25 9.89
N LYS A 83 9.90 2.86 10.86
CA LYS A 83 9.61 1.71 11.73
C LYS A 83 8.40 2.00 12.61
N SER A 84 7.39 1.14 12.52
CA SER A 84 6.14 1.27 13.26
C SER A 84 5.61 -0.11 13.65
N GLY A 85 6.31 -0.78 14.55
CA GLY A 85 5.95 -2.10 15.08
C GLY A 85 7.17 -3.00 15.22
N SER A 86 6.91 -4.30 15.36
CA SER A 86 7.94 -5.34 15.33
C SER A 86 7.43 -6.64 14.71
N GLY A 87 8.27 -7.24 13.86
CA GLY A 87 8.01 -8.52 13.18
C GLY A 87 6.71 -8.54 12.37
N TYR A 88 6.17 -9.75 12.18
CA TYR A 88 5.00 -10.06 11.35
C TYR A 88 3.76 -10.54 12.15
N GLY A 89 3.89 -10.64 13.48
CA GLY A 89 2.83 -11.11 14.38
C GLY A 89 1.97 -9.99 14.98
N SER A 90 1.58 -10.15 16.25
CA SER A 90 0.65 -9.23 16.96
C SER A 90 1.12 -7.79 17.09
N GLN A 91 2.42 -7.52 16.92
CA GLN A 91 3.02 -6.18 16.96
C GLN A 91 3.37 -5.63 15.57
N ALA A 92 3.04 -6.35 14.50
CA ALA A 92 3.34 -5.95 13.15
C ALA A 92 2.62 -4.66 12.75
N VAL A 93 3.25 -3.93 11.84
CA VAL A 93 2.64 -2.81 11.14
C VAL A 93 1.56 -3.31 10.16
N GLY A 94 0.41 -2.63 10.16
CA GLY A 94 -0.73 -2.90 9.30
C GLY A 94 -0.53 -2.42 7.87
N SER A 95 -1.17 -3.11 6.92
CA SER A 95 -1.37 -2.55 5.57
C SER A 95 -2.13 -1.22 5.68
N PRO A 96 -1.72 -0.16 4.95
CA PRO A 96 -2.33 1.15 5.09
C PRO A 96 -3.59 1.34 4.22
N ILE A 97 -4.39 2.34 4.58
CA ILE A 97 -5.26 3.11 3.68
C ILE A 97 -4.77 4.57 3.64
N LEU A 98 -5.16 5.33 2.62
CA LEU A 98 -4.81 6.75 2.46
C LEU A 98 -6.10 7.60 2.50
N VAL A 99 -6.19 8.56 3.42
CA VAL A 99 -7.33 9.49 3.52
C VAL A 99 -6.85 10.88 3.93
N ASP A 100 -7.24 11.91 3.19
CA ASP A 100 -6.86 13.31 3.43
C ASP A 100 -5.34 13.53 3.53
N GLY A 101 -4.56 12.80 2.72
CA GLY A 101 -3.10 12.84 2.75
C GLY A 101 -2.45 12.12 3.94
N TYR A 102 -3.22 11.38 4.74
CA TYR A 102 -2.70 10.59 5.85
C TYR A 102 -2.85 9.09 5.62
N LEU A 103 -1.84 8.33 6.01
CA LEU A 103 -1.90 6.88 6.08
C LEU A 103 -2.54 6.45 7.40
N TYR A 104 -3.53 5.55 7.33
CA TYR A 104 -4.10 4.91 8.51
C TYR A 104 -3.82 3.41 8.50
N TYR A 105 -3.32 2.92 9.62
CA TYR A 105 -2.93 1.53 9.77
C TYR A 105 -2.95 1.11 11.25
N ASN A 106 -3.22 -0.16 11.50
CA ASN A 106 -3.14 -0.73 12.85
C ASN A 106 -1.71 -1.18 13.19
N GLN A 107 -1.34 -1.10 14.47
CA GLN A 107 -0.07 -1.61 15.01
C GLN A 107 -0.29 -1.99 16.47
N GLY A 108 -0.02 -3.24 16.85
CA GLY A 108 -0.30 -3.71 18.20
C GLY A 108 -1.76 -3.45 18.58
N LYS A 109 -1.99 -2.75 19.71
CA LYS A 109 -3.31 -2.32 20.16
C LYS A 109 -3.61 -0.85 19.81
N THR A 110 -3.07 -0.34 18.70
CA THR A 110 -3.27 1.05 18.27
C THR A 110 -3.70 1.16 16.80
N ILE A 111 -4.61 2.08 16.53
CA ILE A 111 -4.83 2.62 15.18
C ILE A 111 -3.99 3.89 15.07
N ASN A 112 -3.21 4.02 14.01
CA ASN A 112 -2.27 5.12 13.82
C ASN A 112 -2.67 5.95 12.60
N LYS A 113 -2.28 7.22 12.64
CA LYS A 113 -2.37 8.19 11.55
C LYS A 113 -0.98 8.75 11.31
N MET A 114 -0.50 8.66 10.08
CA MET A 114 0.83 9.07 9.65
C MET A 114 0.72 10.04 8.48
N ASP A 115 1.53 11.09 8.48
CA ASP A 115 1.67 12.00 7.33
C ASP A 115 2.28 11.21 6.15
N ALA A 116 1.58 11.16 5.01
CA ALA A 116 2.01 10.36 3.87
C ALA A 116 3.18 10.97 3.09
N VAL A 117 3.50 12.25 3.31
CA VAL A 117 4.63 12.94 2.68
C VAL A 117 5.89 12.75 3.52
N SER A 118 5.85 12.96 4.83
CA SER A 118 7.04 12.85 5.70
C SER A 118 7.26 11.45 6.30
N GLY A 119 6.22 10.61 6.36
CA GLY A 119 6.29 9.32 7.05
C GLY A 119 6.24 9.42 8.57
N GLU A 120 5.92 10.60 9.13
CA GLU A 120 5.83 10.83 10.56
C GLU A 120 4.47 10.46 11.12
N LYS A 121 4.46 9.79 12.28
CA LYS A 121 3.22 9.47 13.00
C LYS A 121 2.69 10.73 13.69
N VAL A 122 1.51 11.20 13.27
CA VAL A 122 0.90 12.42 13.79
C VAL A 122 -0.13 12.17 14.88
N LYS A 123 -0.74 10.98 14.92
CA LYS A 123 -1.78 10.65 15.91
C LYS A 123 -1.97 9.14 16.07
N SER A 124 -2.49 8.73 17.22
CA SER A 124 -2.95 7.36 17.46
C SER A 124 -4.24 7.32 18.28
N GLY A 125 -4.92 6.18 18.21
CA GLY A 125 -6.08 5.81 19.01
C GLY A 125 -5.93 4.41 19.60
N LYS A 126 -6.52 4.18 20.77
CA LYS A 126 -6.43 2.87 21.47
C LYS A 126 -7.45 1.88 20.90
N MET A 127 -6.97 0.73 20.47
CA MET A 127 -7.79 -0.42 20.10
C MET A 127 -8.01 -1.32 21.32
N VAL A 128 -9.15 -2.01 21.38
CA VAL A 128 -9.45 -2.94 22.49
C VAL A 128 -8.59 -4.21 22.42
N ASN A 129 -8.10 -4.56 21.23
CA ASN A 129 -7.20 -5.67 21.00
C ASN A 129 -6.28 -5.41 19.77
N ASN A 130 -5.44 -6.38 19.40
CA ASN A 130 -4.60 -6.34 18.19
C ASN A 130 -5.28 -7.02 16.98
N SER A 131 -4.77 -6.83 15.76
CA SER A 131 -5.32 -7.38 14.50
C SER A 131 -4.75 -8.76 14.10
N SER A 132 -4.25 -9.55 15.04
CA SER A 132 -3.49 -10.79 14.77
C SER A 132 -2.21 -10.54 13.97
N PHE A 133 -2.22 -10.67 12.64
CA PHE A 133 -1.02 -10.51 11.80
C PHE A 133 -0.96 -9.14 11.09
N SER A 134 -1.96 -8.29 11.28
CA SER A 134 -2.02 -6.94 10.70
C SER A 134 -1.87 -6.93 9.16
N ILE A 135 -2.37 -7.95 8.47
CA ILE A 135 -2.23 -8.10 7.00
C ILE A 135 -3.38 -7.45 6.21
N VAL A 136 -4.55 -7.30 6.85
CA VAL A 136 -5.72 -6.62 6.28
C VAL A 136 -5.73 -5.15 6.71
N PRO A 137 -5.88 -4.19 5.77
CA PRO A 137 -5.93 -2.78 6.13
C PRO A 137 -7.28 -2.40 6.79
N PRO A 138 -7.32 -1.28 7.53
CA PRO A 138 -8.58 -0.66 7.93
C PRO A 138 -9.46 -0.29 6.72
N THR A 139 -10.72 0.06 6.97
CA THR A 139 -11.63 0.61 5.97
C THR A 139 -12.16 1.96 6.42
N TYR A 140 -12.11 2.96 5.55
CA TYR A 140 -12.70 4.28 5.77
C TYR A 140 -14.04 4.40 5.04
N ALA A 141 -15.08 4.82 5.76
CA ALA A 141 -16.35 5.27 5.19
C ALA A 141 -17.14 6.11 6.20
N ASP A 142 -17.98 7.04 5.73
CA ASP A 142 -18.85 7.90 6.56
C ASP A 142 -18.11 8.63 7.71
N GLY A 143 -16.90 9.12 7.42
CA GLY A 143 -16.05 9.79 8.40
C GLY A 143 -15.52 8.88 9.51
N LYS A 144 -15.60 7.55 9.33
CA LYS A 144 -15.18 6.54 10.30
C LYS A 144 -14.13 5.60 9.72
N ILE A 145 -13.34 5.02 10.62
CA ILE A 145 -12.37 3.96 10.31
C ILE A 145 -12.81 2.70 11.03
N PHE A 146 -12.90 1.59 10.29
CA PHE A 146 -13.26 0.28 10.80
C PHE A 146 -12.03 -0.64 10.77
N VAL A 147 -11.77 -1.32 11.88
CA VAL A 147 -10.62 -2.21 12.05
C VAL A 147 -11.11 -3.56 12.56
N GLY A 148 -10.65 -4.65 11.94
CA GLY A 148 -10.86 -6.00 12.44
C GLY A 148 -9.80 -6.36 13.47
N LEU A 149 -10.19 -6.97 14.59
CA LEU A 149 -9.30 -7.33 15.70
C LEU A 149 -9.47 -8.80 16.10
N ALA A 150 -8.40 -9.38 16.65
CA ALA A 150 -8.33 -10.75 17.14
C ALA A 150 -9.45 -11.04 18.15
N GLY A 151 -10.03 -12.25 18.05
CA GLY A 151 -11.15 -12.66 18.88
C GLY A 151 -12.51 -12.30 18.28
N GLY A 152 -12.61 -12.21 16.95
CA GLY A 152 -13.88 -11.94 16.27
C GLY A 152 -14.37 -10.52 16.44
N ILE A 153 -13.47 -9.55 16.58
CA ILE A 153 -13.80 -8.18 16.97
C ILE A 153 -13.79 -7.24 15.77
N ILE A 154 -14.71 -6.27 15.75
CA ILE A 154 -14.64 -5.10 14.86
C ILE A 154 -14.73 -3.86 15.73
N GLN A 155 -13.86 -2.89 15.51
CA GLN A 155 -13.89 -1.61 16.22
C GLN A 155 -13.97 -0.46 15.23
N ALA A 156 -14.81 0.52 15.55
CA ALA A 156 -14.94 1.75 14.76
C ALA A 156 -14.36 2.95 15.49
N PHE A 157 -13.80 3.87 14.71
CA PHE A 157 -13.20 5.11 15.17
C PHE A 157 -13.75 6.27 14.36
N ASP A 158 -13.91 7.43 14.99
CA ASP A 158 -14.03 8.69 14.26
C ASP A 158 -12.70 8.99 13.56
N ALA A 159 -12.73 9.21 12.24
CA ALA A 159 -11.50 9.29 11.44
C ALA A 159 -10.65 10.52 11.77
N LYS A 160 -11.29 11.63 12.17
CA LYS A 160 -10.60 12.89 12.51
C LYS A 160 -9.92 12.80 13.87
N THR A 161 -10.61 12.24 14.84
CA THR A 161 -10.19 12.25 16.25
C THR A 161 -9.46 10.97 16.66
N LEU A 162 -9.61 9.88 15.91
CA LEU A 162 -9.22 8.52 16.30
C LEU A 162 -9.77 8.08 17.66
N LYS A 163 -10.88 8.69 18.10
CA LYS A 163 -11.64 8.21 19.26
C LYS A 163 -12.46 7.01 18.82
N SER A 164 -12.37 5.93 19.60
CA SER A 164 -13.21 4.77 19.41
C SER A 164 -14.68 5.17 19.62
N LEU A 165 -15.57 4.57 18.83
CA LEU A 165 -17.01 4.80 18.86
C LEU A 165 -17.70 3.56 19.45
N TRP A 166 -17.50 2.43 18.81
CA TRP A 166 -18.18 1.19 19.17
C TRP A 166 -17.32 -0.04 18.88
N VAL A 167 -17.69 -1.16 19.51
CA VAL A 167 -17.01 -2.46 19.43
C VAL A 167 -18.04 -3.55 19.21
N TYR A 168 -17.86 -4.34 18.16
CA TYR A 168 -18.55 -5.62 17.96
C TYR A 168 -17.63 -6.76 18.38
N THR A 169 -18.18 -7.80 19.03
CA THR A 169 -17.46 -9.04 19.35
C THR A 169 -18.30 -10.25 18.94
N ASP A 170 -17.76 -11.10 18.07
CA ASP A 170 -18.38 -12.35 17.69
C ASP A 170 -18.22 -13.42 18.78
N LYS A 171 -19.28 -14.20 19.01
CA LYS A 171 -19.26 -15.26 20.03
C LYS A 171 -18.35 -16.43 19.67
N LEU A 172 -18.10 -16.67 18.39
CA LEU A 172 -17.19 -17.71 17.93
C LEU A 172 -15.72 -17.25 17.91
N GLY A 173 -15.45 -15.97 18.17
CA GLY A 173 -14.10 -15.42 18.12
C GLY A 173 -13.51 -15.40 16.70
N GLY A 174 -12.18 -15.60 16.62
CA GLY A 174 -11.47 -15.78 15.35
C GLY A 174 -10.53 -14.66 14.94
N GLN A 175 -9.72 -14.95 13.93
CA GLN A 175 -8.79 -14.01 13.30
C GLN A 175 -9.55 -13.05 12.38
N PRO A 176 -9.17 -11.76 12.34
CA PRO A 176 -9.85 -10.73 11.56
C PRO A 176 -9.26 -10.60 10.14
N ASN A 177 -8.78 -11.68 9.56
CA ASN A 177 -8.04 -11.64 8.30
C ASN A 177 -8.97 -11.59 7.07
N CYS A 178 -10.24 -11.23 7.21
CA CYS A 178 -11.12 -10.95 6.09
C CYS A 178 -11.24 -9.43 5.88
N PRO A 179 -10.99 -8.89 4.67
CA PRO A 179 -11.20 -7.47 4.39
C PRO A 179 -12.61 -6.98 4.76
N ILE A 180 -12.68 -5.86 5.47
CA ILE A 180 -13.93 -5.19 5.79
C ILE A 180 -14.44 -4.50 4.53
N THR A 181 -15.70 -4.76 4.17
CA THR A 181 -16.37 -4.06 3.06
C THR A 181 -17.47 -3.17 3.62
N TYR A 182 -17.49 -1.90 3.23
CA TYR A 182 -18.56 -0.98 3.57
C TYR A 182 -19.60 -0.89 2.44
N TYR A 183 -20.88 -0.87 2.79
CA TYR A 183 -21.96 -0.53 1.88
C TYR A 183 -23.19 0.00 2.65
N ASP A 184 -23.70 1.17 2.26
CA ASP A 184 -25.00 1.73 2.71
C ASP A 184 -25.20 1.72 4.24
N GLY A 185 -24.22 2.25 4.99
CA GLY A 185 -24.29 2.33 6.45
C GLY A 185 -24.03 1.01 7.19
N TYR A 186 -23.51 0.00 6.51
CA TYR A 186 -23.14 -1.29 7.10
C TYR A 186 -21.72 -1.72 6.70
N VAL A 187 -21.06 -2.45 7.61
CA VAL A 187 -19.81 -3.16 7.32
C VAL A 187 -20.04 -4.66 7.30
N TYR A 188 -19.34 -5.33 6.39
CA TYR A 188 -19.40 -6.76 6.11
C TYR A 188 -18.00 -7.36 6.19
N THR A 189 -17.82 -8.40 6.99
CA THR A 189 -16.54 -9.13 7.11
C THR A 189 -16.77 -10.48 7.75
N GLY A 190 -15.79 -11.37 7.70
CA GLY A 190 -15.80 -12.65 8.39
C GLY A 190 -14.57 -12.89 9.24
N PHE A 191 -14.61 -14.02 9.94
CA PHE A 191 -13.53 -14.45 10.80
C PHE A 191 -13.09 -15.86 10.44
N TRP A 192 -11.93 -16.25 10.95
CA TRP A 192 -11.37 -17.58 10.77
C TRP A 192 -10.87 -18.15 12.10
N ASN A 193 -11.26 -19.38 12.42
CA ASN A 193 -10.94 -20.03 13.69
C ASN A 193 -9.95 -21.19 13.53
N SER A 194 -10.14 -21.98 12.48
CA SER A 194 -9.20 -22.97 11.95
C SER A 194 -9.77 -23.46 10.61
N GLU A 195 -8.98 -24.23 9.88
CA GLU A 195 -9.41 -24.87 8.63
C GLU A 195 -10.70 -25.69 8.78
N THR A 196 -10.94 -26.26 9.97
CA THR A 196 -12.05 -27.19 10.22
C THR A 196 -13.12 -26.69 11.18
N ARG A 197 -12.97 -25.49 11.77
CA ARG A 197 -13.92 -24.95 12.77
C ARG A 197 -14.88 -23.95 12.15
N ASP A 198 -16.04 -23.83 12.77
CA ASP A 198 -17.02 -22.81 12.41
C ASP A 198 -16.50 -21.41 12.74
N ALA A 199 -16.72 -20.48 11.81
CA ALA A 199 -16.61 -19.05 12.05
C ALA A 199 -17.72 -18.29 11.32
N ASN A 200 -17.95 -17.05 11.74
CA ASN A 200 -19.05 -16.23 11.24
C ASN A 200 -18.58 -15.19 10.21
N PHE A 201 -19.39 -14.98 9.18
CA PHE A 201 -19.46 -13.75 8.40
C PHE A 201 -20.60 -12.89 8.94
N VAL A 202 -20.38 -11.59 9.08
CA VAL A 202 -21.27 -10.70 9.84
C VAL A 202 -21.57 -9.42 9.08
N CYS A 203 -22.75 -8.86 9.35
CA CYS A 203 -23.13 -7.50 8.97
C CYS A 203 -23.36 -6.67 10.24
N VAL A 204 -22.71 -5.50 10.34
CA VAL A 204 -22.80 -4.61 11.51
C VAL A 204 -23.12 -3.18 11.05
N SER A 205 -24.06 -2.54 11.73
CA SER A 205 -24.41 -1.12 11.50
C SER A 205 -23.25 -0.20 11.87
N VAL A 206 -22.93 0.77 11.01
CA VAL A 206 -21.86 1.74 11.28
C VAL A 206 -22.25 2.89 12.20
N LYS A 207 -23.56 3.03 12.49
CA LYS A 207 -24.08 4.10 13.34
C LYS A 207 -23.39 4.10 14.70
N ASP A 208 -23.26 5.26 15.32
CA ASP A 208 -22.86 5.36 16.72
C ASP A 208 -24.12 5.67 17.52
N GLU A 209 -24.73 4.64 18.12
CA GLU A 209 -26.03 4.79 18.79
C GLU A 209 -25.88 5.49 20.15
N ASN A 210 -24.73 5.32 20.82
CA ASN A 210 -24.41 5.93 22.10
C ASN A 210 -23.10 6.71 22.06
N THR A 211 -23.19 7.94 21.56
CA THR A 211 -22.07 8.90 21.46
C THR A 211 -21.41 9.29 22.79
N LYS A 212 -21.99 8.88 23.94
CA LYS A 212 -21.39 9.09 25.28
C LYS A 212 -20.42 7.98 25.67
N LYS A 213 -20.39 6.85 24.96
CA LYS A 213 -19.49 5.72 25.22
C LYS A 213 -18.55 5.53 24.03
N THR A 214 -17.25 5.51 24.28
CA THR A 214 -16.25 5.27 23.21
C THR A 214 -16.07 3.80 22.85
N THR A 215 -16.81 2.89 23.49
CA THR A 215 -16.74 1.44 23.23
C THR A 215 -18.13 0.83 23.42
N GLU A 216 -19.16 1.48 22.85
CA GLU A 216 -20.50 0.88 22.83
C GLU A 216 -20.46 -0.54 22.24
N ALA A 217 -21.12 -1.50 22.89
CA ALA A 217 -21.20 -2.86 22.40
C ALA A 217 -22.20 -2.97 21.23
N LYS A 218 -21.73 -3.45 20.08
CA LYS A 218 -22.56 -3.71 18.90
C LYS A 218 -23.04 -5.15 18.84
N LYS A 219 -24.19 -5.32 18.20
CA LYS A 219 -24.70 -6.62 17.74
C LYS A 219 -24.65 -6.67 16.21
N ALA A 220 -24.41 -7.87 15.68
CA ALA A 220 -24.57 -8.09 14.25
C ALA A 220 -26.05 -7.98 13.88
N LYS A 221 -26.33 -7.33 12.76
CA LYS A 221 -27.66 -7.32 12.14
C LYS A 221 -28.07 -8.71 11.68
N TRP A 222 -27.10 -9.45 11.13
CA TRP A 222 -27.22 -10.86 10.78
C TRP A 222 -25.83 -11.51 10.76
N LYS A 223 -25.81 -12.83 10.81
CA LYS A 223 -24.59 -13.65 10.71
C LYS A 223 -24.83 -14.83 9.76
N TYR A 224 -23.75 -15.31 9.14
CA TYR A 224 -23.72 -16.56 8.39
C TYR A 224 -22.53 -17.40 8.87
N THR A 225 -22.79 -18.62 9.34
CA THR A 225 -21.76 -19.52 9.85
C THR A 225 -21.28 -20.48 8.76
N SER A 226 -19.97 -20.65 8.64
CA SER A 226 -19.37 -21.67 7.77
C SER A 226 -18.24 -22.38 8.50
N LYS A 227 -18.18 -23.71 8.36
CA LYS A 227 -16.99 -24.50 8.66
C LYS A 227 -15.82 -24.00 7.80
N GLY A 228 -14.62 -23.93 8.39
CA GLY A 228 -13.43 -23.30 7.80
C GLY A 228 -13.46 -21.77 7.88
N GLY A 229 -14.64 -21.16 7.92
CA GLY A 229 -14.78 -19.71 8.06
C GLY A 229 -14.38 -18.94 6.82
N PHE A 230 -13.77 -17.77 7.06
CA PHE A 230 -13.50 -16.75 6.06
C PHE A 230 -12.07 -16.19 6.25
N TYR A 231 -11.13 -16.62 5.41
CA TYR A 231 -9.75 -16.16 5.45
C TYR A 231 -9.39 -15.42 4.16
N TRP A 232 -8.98 -14.15 4.26
CA TRP A 232 -8.72 -13.24 3.11
C TRP A 232 -9.91 -13.04 2.13
N ALA A 233 -11.08 -13.61 2.43
CA ALA A 233 -12.24 -13.65 1.56
C ALA A 233 -13.11 -12.37 1.67
N GLY A 234 -12.66 -11.24 1.11
CA GLY A 234 -13.46 -10.00 1.14
C GLY A 234 -14.66 -10.01 0.20
N ALA A 235 -15.78 -9.45 0.64
CA ALA A 235 -17.04 -9.53 -0.09
C ALA A 235 -17.21 -8.42 -1.13
N TYR A 236 -17.69 -8.71 -2.33
CA TYR A 236 -18.31 -7.69 -3.18
C TYR A 236 -19.73 -7.41 -2.65
N VAL A 237 -20.10 -6.15 -2.46
CA VAL A 237 -21.43 -5.78 -1.93
C VAL A 237 -22.08 -4.71 -2.81
N CYS A 238 -23.34 -4.93 -3.16
CA CYS A 238 -24.20 -3.94 -3.82
C CYS A 238 -25.62 -3.99 -3.21
N LYS A 239 -26.52 -3.12 -3.68
CA LYS A 239 -27.89 -3.03 -3.13
C LYS A 239 -28.68 -4.34 -3.22
N ASP A 240 -28.41 -5.14 -4.24
CA ASP A 240 -29.21 -6.32 -4.60
C ASP A 240 -28.68 -7.59 -3.92
N PHE A 241 -27.36 -7.72 -3.80
CA PHE A 241 -26.69 -8.89 -3.22
C PHE A 241 -25.28 -8.56 -2.73
N LEU A 242 -24.72 -9.46 -1.91
CA LEU A 242 -23.27 -9.59 -1.71
C LEU A 242 -22.75 -10.95 -2.21
N LEU A 243 -21.48 -10.98 -2.61
CA LEU A 243 -20.74 -12.20 -2.98
C LEU A 243 -19.52 -12.37 -2.10
N VAL A 244 -19.34 -13.56 -1.54
CA VAL A 244 -18.20 -13.90 -0.69
C VAL A 244 -17.82 -15.38 -0.83
N GLY A 245 -16.53 -15.67 -0.81
CA GLY A 245 -16.00 -17.03 -0.76
C GLY A 245 -15.98 -17.60 0.66
N THR A 246 -15.84 -18.92 0.78
CA THR A 246 -15.54 -19.59 2.05
C THR A 246 -14.28 -20.43 1.89
N ASP A 247 -13.65 -20.75 3.02
CA ASP A 247 -12.74 -21.90 3.07
C ASP A 247 -13.54 -23.20 2.84
N ASP A 248 -12.84 -24.29 2.52
CA ASP A 248 -13.46 -25.59 2.21
C ASP A 248 -13.89 -26.36 3.47
N GLY A 249 -13.33 -26.03 4.64
CA GLY A 249 -13.66 -26.70 5.90
C GLY A 249 -12.79 -27.93 6.20
N ASP A 250 -11.64 -28.05 5.52
CA ASP A 250 -10.67 -29.13 5.57
C ASP A 250 -9.21 -28.58 5.62
N ASP A 251 -8.28 -29.32 6.22
CA ASP A 251 -6.91 -28.85 6.44
C ASP A 251 -5.93 -29.18 5.30
N ALA A 252 -6.28 -30.08 4.38
CA ALA A 252 -5.43 -30.49 3.28
C ALA A 252 -5.45 -29.49 2.10
N TYR A 253 -6.40 -28.56 2.06
CA TYR A 253 -6.63 -27.62 0.95
C TYR A 253 -6.90 -28.33 -0.40
N THR A 254 -7.51 -29.51 -0.35
CA THR A 254 -7.83 -30.32 -1.53
C THR A 254 -9.32 -30.58 -1.68
N GLU A 255 -10.12 -30.30 -0.65
CA GLU A 255 -11.54 -30.60 -0.65
C GLU A 255 -12.32 -29.64 -1.55
N GLN A 256 -13.36 -30.17 -2.20
CA GLN A 256 -14.18 -29.38 -3.13
C GLN A 256 -15.46 -28.83 -2.48
N THR A 257 -15.36 -28.49 -1.20
CA THR A 257 -16.50 -28.11 -0.34
C THR A 257 -16.64 -26.61 -0.13
N SER A 258 -15.68 -25.80 -0.61
CA SER A 258 -15.76 -24.34 -0.58
C SER A 258 -16.93 -23.81 -1.41
N LYS A 259 -17.39 -22.61 -1.04
CA LYS A 259 -18.63 -22.04 -1.57
C LYS A 259 -18.41 -20.60 -1.99
N LEU A 260 -18.91 -20.24 -3.16
CA LEU A 260 -19.22 -18.85 -3.47
C LEU A 260 -20.66 -18.60 -3.05
N LEU A 261 -20.84 -17.80 -2.00
CA LEU A 261 -22.15 -17.44 -1.46
C LEU A 261 -22.66 -16.16 -2.11
N CYS A 262 -23.94 -16.14 -2.47
CA CYS A 262 -24.67 -14.93 -2.80
C CYS A 262 -25.73 -14.68 -1.74
N LEU A 263 -25.56 -13.64 -0.94
CA LEU A 263 -26.44 -13.33 0.20
C LEU A 263 -27.17 -12.01 -0.02
N ASN A 264 -28.33 -11.86 0.61
CA ASN A 264 -29.01 -10.58 0.70
C ASN A 264 -28.25 -9.67 1.70
N PRO A 265 -27.81 -8.46 1.31
CA PRO A 265 -26.99 -7.60 2.17
C PRO A 265 -27.73 -7.08 3.40
N LYS A 266 -29.07 -6.99 3.34
CA LYS A 266 -29.89 -6.48 4.44
C LYS A 266 -30.25 -7.56 5.45
N THR A 267 -30.44 -8.81 5.01
CA THR A 267 -30.99 -9.88 5.87
C THR A 267 -30.05 -11.07 6.08
N GLY A 268 -28.98 -11.21 5.31
CA GLY A 268 -28.06 -12.36 5.37
C GLY A 268 -28.63 -13.64 4.74
N LYS A 269 -29.87 -13.62 4.23
CA LYS A 269 -30.49 -14.77 3.57
C LYS A 269 -29.69 -15.17 2.33
N VAL A 270 -29.41 -16.46 2.18
CA VAL A 270 -28.81 -17.02 0.96
C VAL A 270 -29.79 -16.85 -0.20
N LEU A 271 -29.38 -16.07 -1.21
CA LEU A 271 -30.11 -15.90 -2.48
C LEU A 271 -29.76 -17.03 -3.45
N SER A 272 -28.47 -17.36 -3.54
CA SER A 272 -27.97 -18.56 -4.22
C SER A 272 -26.55 -18.87 -3.73
N LYS A 273 -26.00 -20.02 -4.16
CA LYS A 273 -24.61 -20.39 -3.90
C LYS A 273 -24.07 -21.25 -5.04
N LYS A 274 -22.75 -21.26 -5.19
CA LYS A 274 -22.02 -22.26 -5.99
C LYS A 274 -21.13 -23.07 -5.06
N THR A 275 -21.21 -24.39 -5.18
CA THR A 275 -20.44 -25.39 -4.41
C THR A 275 -19.59 -26.22 -5.39
N GLY A 276 -18.76 -27.14 -4.88
CA GLY A 276 -17.89 -27.94 -5.75
C GLY A 276 -16.71 -27.13 -6.29
N LEU A 277 -16.25 -26.12 -5.53
CA LEU A 277 -15.17 -25.24 -5.93
C LEU A 277 -13.86 -25.75 -5.34
N ASN A 278 -12.75 -25.53 -6.05
CA ASN A 278 -11.48 -26.16 -5.77
C ASN A 278 -10.78 -25.53 -4.55
N ALA A 279 -10.95 -26.15 -3.38
CA ALA A 279 -10.40 -25.73 -2.09
C ALA A 279 -10.73 -24.28 -1.69
N ASP A 280 -10.04 -23.74 -0.69
CA ASP A 280 -10.37 -22.43 -0.10
C ASP A 280 -10.44 -21.26 -1.08
N ILE A 281 -11.46 -20.43 -0.94
CA ILE A 281 -11.57 -19.17 -1.68
C ILE A 281 -11.06 -18.03 -0.81
N ARG A 282 -9.75 -17.77 -0.93
CA ARG A 282 -9.02 -16.77 -0.12
C ARG A 282 -8.63 -15.53 -0.91
N SER A 283 -9.63 -14.93 -1.55
CA SER A 283 -9.49 -13.69 -2.31
C SER A 283 -10.76 -12.86 -2.17
N ASN A 284 -10.67 -11.55 -2.41
CA ASN A 284 -11.88 -10.77 -2.63
C ASN A 284 -12.52 -11.14 -3.96
N VAL A 285 -13.82 -10.90 -4.07
CA VAL A 285 -14.53 -10.97 -5.34
C VAL A 285 -14.38 -9.65 -6.10
N SER A 286 -13.71 -9.67 -7.25
CA SER A 286 -13.60 -8.53 -8.15
C SER A 286 -14.77 -8.48 -9.12
N TYR A 287 -15.22 -7.27 -9.48
CA TYR A 287 -16.25 -7.04 -10.48
C TYR A 287 -15.70 -6.27 -11.66
N ASP A 288 -15.88 -6.79 -12.87
CA ASP A 288 -15.57 -6.07 -14.09
C ASP A 288 -16.85 -5.68 -14.83
N LYS A 289 -16.99 -4.39 -15.08
CA LYS A 289 -18.14 -3.80 -15.79
C LYS A 289 -18.14 -4.17 -17.27
N ALA A 290 -16.97 -4.30 -17.91
CA ALA A 290 -16.88 -4.55 -19.35
C ALA A 290 -17.42 -5.93 -19.73
N THR A 291 -17.09 -6.95 -18.93
CA THR A 291 -17.62 -8.30 -19.08
C THR A 291 -18.95 -8.52 -18.34
N ASN A 292 -19.27 -7.65 -17.39
CA ASN A 292 -20.34 -7.79 -16.41
C ASN A 292 -20.24 -9.14 -15.65
N ARG A 293 -19.05 -9.41 -15.11
CA ARG A 293 -18.73 -10.65 -14.42
C ARG A 293 -17.96 -10.41 -13.14
N TYR A 294 -18.04 -11.40 -12.26
CA TYR A 294 -17.34 -11.46 -11.00
C TYR A 294 -16.20 -12.47 -11.07
N TYR A 295 -15.09 -12.19 -10.41
CA TYR A 295 -13.84 -12.95 -10.50
C TYR A 295 -13.24 -13.18 -9.13
N PHE A 296 -12.69 -14.37 -8.90
CA PHE A 296 -12.05 -14.77 -7.65
C PHE A 296 -11.08 -15.92 -7.92
N THR A 297 -10.16 -16.16 -6.98
CA THR A 297 -9.22 -17.28 -7.02
C THR A 297 -9.39 -18.20 -5.81
N SER A 298 -8.82 -19.40 -5.92
CA SER A 298 -8.76 -20.35 -4.82
C SER A 298 -7.36 -20.89 -4.55
N LYS A 299 -7.13 -21.36 -3.32
CA LYS A 299 -5.91 -22.07 -2.94
C LYS A 299 -5.72 -23.39 -3.68
N GLY A 300 -6.78 -24.01 -4.18
CA GLY A 300 -6.68 -25.17 -5.08
C GLY A 300 -6.11 -24.83 -6.46
N GLY A 301 -5.79 -23.56 -6.72
CA GLY A 301 -5.13 -23.10 -7.92
C GLY A 301 -6.07 -22.93 -9.10
N SER A 302 -7.20 -22.28 -8.85
CA SER A 302 -8.21 -22.01 -9.86
C SER A 302 -8.56 -20.53 -9.91
N PHE A 303 -8.73 -20.03 -11.13
CA PHE A 303 -9.31 -18.72 -11.43
C PHE A 303 -10.74 -18.92 -11.90
N TYR A 304 -11.68 -18.27 -11.22
CA TYR A 304 -13.10 -18.43 -11.48
C TYR A 304 -13.71 -17.16 -12.03
N SER A 305 -14.81 -17.34 -12.76
CA SER A 305 -15.71 -16.24 -13.07
C SER A 305 -17.18 -16.66 -13.07
N VAL A 306 -18.05 -15.80 -12.56
CA VAL A 306 -19.51 -16.00 -12.57
C VAL A 306 -20.27 -14.77 -13.07
N LYS A 307 -21.52 -14.97 -13.49
CA LYS A 307 -22.52 -13.91 -13.63
C LYS A 307 -23.52 -14.00 -12.48
N VAL A 308 -24.04 -12.85 -12.06
CA VAL A 308 -25.07 -12.79 -11.01
C VAL A 308 -26.21 -11.90 -11.48
N SER A 309 -27.44 -12.42 -11.40
CA SER A 309 -28.63 -11.65 -11.76
C SER A 309 -28.99 -10.63 -10.67
N LYS A 310 -29.84 -9.65 -10.97
CA LYS A 310 -30.39 -8.71 -9.96
C LYS A 310 -31.12 -9.41 -8.79
N LYS A 311 -31.59 -10.64 -8.98
CA LYS A 311 -32.23 -11.46 -7.91
C LYS A 311 -31.20 -12.28 -7.11
N GLY A 312 -29.90 -12.09 -7.35
CA GLY A 312 -28.83 -12.82 -6.67
C GLY A 312 -28.66 -14.27 -7.11
N LYS A 313 -29.07 -14.63 -8.36
CA LYS A 313 -28.82 -15.98 -8.90
C LYS A 313 -27.46 -16.06 -9.57
N ILE A 314 -26.55 -16.87 -9.03
CA ILE A 314 -25.25 -17.20 -9.63
C ILE A 314 -25.48 -18.09 -10.86
N SER A 315 -24.76 -17.80 -11.95
CA SER A 315 -24.81 -18.57 -13.20
C SER A 315 -23.52 -18.45 -14.00
N GLY A 316 -23.39 -19.30 -15.03
CA GLY A 316 -22.30 -19.21 -16.01
C GLY A 316 -20.91 -19.33 -15.39
N LEU A 317 -20.73 -20.19 -14.39
CA LEU A 317 -19.43 -20.46 -13.80
C LEU A 317 -18.44 -20.86 -14.91
N LYS A 318 -17.29 -20.22 -14.91
CA LYS A 318 -16.11 -20.62 -15.67
C LYS A 318 -14.96 -20.84 -14.70
N GLU A 319 -14.13 -21.83 -14.99
CA GLU A 319 -12.91 -22.16 -14.27
C GLU A 319 -11.74 -22.18 -15.24
N LEU A 320 -10.57 -21.73 -14.77
CA LEU A 320 -9.29 -21.90 -15.43
C LEU A 320 -8.27 -22.35 -14.38
N LYS A 321 -7.60 -23.48 -14.62
CA LYS A 321 -6.57 -23.99 -13.71
C LYS A 321 -5.29 -23.16 -13.85
N LEU A 322 -4.79 -22.67 -12.72
CA LEU A 322 -3.59 -21.81 -12.64
C LEU A 322 -2.30 -22.64 -12.54
N GLY A 323 -2.39 -23.87 -12.01
CA GLY A 323 -1.24 -24.77 -11.79
C GLY A 323 -0.56 -24.59 -10.43
N GLY A 324 -1.03 -23.67 -9.60
CA GLY A 324 -0.56 -23.44 -8.23
C GLY A 324 -1.54 -22.57 -7.47
N MET A 325 -1.38 -22.46 -6.15
CA MET A 325 -2.33 -21.77 -5.28
C MET A 325 -2.44 -20.29 -5.67
N SER A 326 -3.64 -19.70 -5.54
CA SER A 326 -3.78 -18.25 -5.67
C SER A 326 -4.74 -17.68 -4.62
N THR A 327 -4.22 -16.74 -3.86
CA THR A 327 -4.93 -15.90 -2.87
C THR A 327 -5.07 -14.46 -3.36
N SER A 328 -4.66 -14.22 -4.60
CA SER A 328 -4.66 -12.91 -5.22
C SER A 328 -6.09 -12.55 -5.61
N THR A 329 -6.61 -11.43 -5.09
CA THR A 329 -7.82 -10.81 -5.63
C THR A 329 -7.54 -10.44 -7.09
N PRO A 330 -8.26 -11.00 -8.07
CA PRO A 330 -7.98 -10.72 -9.47
C PRO A 330 -8.05 -9.23 -9.78
N ALA A 331 -6.97 -8.69 -10.36
CA ALA A 331 -7.01 -7.36 -10.97
C ALA A 331 -7.50 -7.53 -12.41
N ILE A 332 -8.65 -6.95 -12.76
CA ILE A 332 -9.24 -7.05 -14.09
C ILE A 332 -9.16 -5.71 -14.81
N TYR A 333 -8.56 -5.69 -16.00
CA TYR A 333 -8.53 -4.52 -16.86
C TYR A 333 -8.33 -4.91 -18.32
N ASN A 334 -8.98 -4.18 -19.25
CA ASN A 334 -8.79 -4.31 -20.69
C ASN A 334 -8.89 -5.77 -21.23
N GLY A 335 -9.81 -6.58 -20.72
CA GLY A 335 -9.96 -7.98 -21.14
C GLY A 335 -8.83 -8.91 -20.65
N ARG A 336 -8.04 -8.45 -19.68
CA ARG A 336 -6.95 -9.18 -19.04
C ARG A 336 -7.23 -9.34 -17.55
N ALA A 337 -6.79 -10.46 -16.99
CA ALA A 337 -6.76 -10.71 -15.55
C ALA A 337 -5.32 -10.94 -15.10
N TYR A 338 -4.97 -10.37 -13.96
CA TYR A 338 -3.64 -10.46 -13.34
C TYR A 338 -3.78 -11.07 -11.95
N VAL A 339 -3.11 -12.20 -11.72
CA VAL A 339 -3.13 -12.92 -10.43
C VAL A 339 -1.75 -13.43 -10.08
N GLY A 340 -1.37 -13.32 -8.81
CA GLY A 340 -0.20 -14.04 -8.30
C GLY A 340 -0.51 -15.52 -8.06
N VAL A 341 0.42 -16.39 -8.39
CA VAL A 341 0.28 -17.86 -8.32
C VAL A 341 1.52 -18.45 -7.65
N SER A 342 1.31 -19.37 -6.71
CA SER A 342 2.41 -20.08 -6.04
C SER A 342 3.07 -21.09 -6.99
N GLY A 343 4.35 -21.34 -6.77
CA GLY A 343 5.01 -22.57 -7.19
C GLY A 343 4.63 -23.75 -6.30
N GLU A 344 5.42 -24.82 -6.37
CA GLU A 344 5.17 -26.08 -5.65
C GLU A 344 5.11 -25.92 -4.14
N GLY A 345 5.95 -25.06 -3.58
CA GLY A 345 6.05 -24.74 -2.16
C GLY A 345 5.85 -23.26 -1.90
N GLN A 346 4.91 -22.91 -1.03
CA GLN A 346 4.46 -21.54 -0.76
C GLN A 346 5.59 -20.54 -0.42
N PHE A 347 6.64 -21.01 0.27
CA PHE A 347 7.77 -20.19 0.75
C PHE A 347 9.14 -20.64 0.24
N ALA A 348 9.19 -21.54 -0.75
CA ALA A 348 10.46 -21.90 -1.38
C ALA A 348 10.82 -20.88 -2.48
N LYS A 349 12.09 -20.48 -2.56
CA LYS A 349 12.57 -19.56 -3.59
C LYS A 349 12.57 -20.26 -4.95
N TYR A 350 12.24 -19.52 -6.00
CA TYR A 350 12.41 -19.95 -7.39
C TYR A 350 11.89 -21.38 -7.63
N ASN A 351 10.60 -21.62 -7.41
CA ASN A 351 10.01 -22.95 -7.56
C ASN A 351 8.71 -22.93 -8.38
N GLY A 352 8.60 -21.98 -9.29
CA GLY A 352 7.42 -21.81 -10.16
C GLY A 352 6.45 -20.71 -9.75
N HIS A 353 6.76 -19.93 -8.71
CA HIS A 353 6.01 -18.71 -8.40
C HIS A 353 5.96 -17.79 -9.61
N ASN A 354 4.80 -17.20 -9.85
CA ASN A 354 4.63 -16.32 -11.00
C ASN A 354 3.47 -15.35 -10.82
N ILE A 355 3.48 -14.30 -11.63
CA ILE A 355 2.33 -13.48 -11.95
C ILE A 355 1.74 -14.04 -13.24
N THR A 356 0.56 -14.63 -13.16
CA THR A 356 -0.16 -15.18 -14.32
C THR A 356 -1.03 -14.09 -14.94
N VAL A 357 -0.89 -13.92 -16.27
CA VAL A 357 -1.75 -13.05 -17.07
C VAL A 357 -2.72 -13.89 -17.89
N ILE A 358 -4.00 -13.59 -17.81
CA ILE A 358 -5.08 -14.37 -18.41
C ILE A 358 -5.80 -13.52 -19.45
N ASP A 359 -6.00 -14.09 -20.65
CA ASP A 359 -6.86 -13.52 -21.68
C ASP A 359 -8.32 -13.90 -21.38
N LEU A 360 -9.16 -12.93 -21.03
CA LEU A 360 -10.55 -13.19 -20.63
C LEU A 360 -11.46 -13.52 -21.79
N LYS A 361 -11.13 -13.06 -23.02
CA LYS A 361 -11.89 -13.36 -24.23
C LYS A 361 -11.63 -14.80 -24.67
N LYS A 362 -10.36 -15.20 -24.72
CA LYS A 362 -9.93 -16.56 -25.06
C LYS A 362 -10.09 -17.54 -23.90
N TRP A 363 -10.29 -17.03 -22.68
CA TRP A 363 -10.39 -17.81 -21.44
C TRP A 363 -9.21 -18.77 -21.24
N LYS A 364 -7.99 -18.25 -21.42
CA LYS A 364 -6.75 -19.03 -21.27
C LYS A 364 -5.64 -18.18 -20.68
N ILE A 365 -4.66 -18.85 -20.08
CA ILE A 365 -3.41 -18.20 -19.66
C ILE A 365 -2.73 -17.67 -20.92
N ALA A 366 -2.41 -16.38 -20.92
CA ALA A 366 -1.71 -15.71 -22.00
C ALA A 366 -0.20 -15.91 -21.85
N TYR A 367 0.32 -15.68 -20.65
CA TYR A 367 1.70 -15.97 -20.26
C TYR A 367 1.84 -15.96 -18.74
N ARG A 368 3.02 -16.39 -18.28
CA ARG A 368 3.45 -16.33 -16.88
C ARG A 368 4.75 -15.54 -16.81
N ALA A 369 4.82 -14.58 -15.90
CA ALA A 369 6.07 -13.93 -15.54
C ALA A 369 6.54 -14.50 -14.21
N TYR A 370 7.66 -15.20 -14.18
CA TYR A 370 8.12 -15.86 -12.95
C TYR A 370 8.56 -14.84 -11.90
N THR A 371 8.58 -15.27 -10.65
CA THR A 371 9.02 -14.47 -9.51
C THR A 371 9.86 -15.34 -8.59
N MET A 372 10.70 -14.70 -7.77
CA MET A 372 11.51 -15.41 -6.77
C MET A 372 10.62 -16.01 -5.67
N GLY A 373 9.60 -15.26 -5.26
CA GLY A 373 8.64 -15.65 -4.22
C GLY A 373 7.20 -15.55 -4.70
N TYR A 374 6.29 -16.16 -3.94
CA TYR A 374 4.87 -16.10 -4.24
C TYR A 374 4.34 -14.67 -4.08
N SER A 375 3.78 -14.11 -5.16
CA SER A 375 3.00 -12.87 -5.09
C SER A 375 1.63 -13.12 -4.43
N GLN A 376 1.62 -13.25 -3.10
CA GLN A 376 0.43 -13.62 -2.32
C GLN A 376 -0.65 -12.55 -2.28
N THR A 377 -0.27 -11.29 -2.50
CA THR A 377 -1.19 -10.15 -2.49
C THR A 377 -1.74 -9.89 -3.89
N SER A 378 -2.45 -8.78 -4.04
CA SER A 378 -3.22 -8.45 -5.24
C SER A 378 -2.64 -7.22 -5.94
N GLY A 379 -2.57 -7.27 -7.28
CA GLY A 379 -1.84 -6.29 -8.07
C GLY A 379 -2.50 -4.90 -8.12
N LEU A 380 -1.69 -3.85 -8.21
CA LEU A 380 -2.14 -2.49 -8.53
C LEU A 380 -2.05 -2.27 -10.05
N VAL A 381 -3.13 -1.84 -10.69
CA VAL A 381 -3.18 -1.66 -12.16
C VAL A 381 -3.05 -0.18 -12.50
N TYR A 382 -1.98 0.20 -13.19
CA TYR A 382 -1.75 1.54 -13.72
C TYR A 382 -2.05 1.63 -15.21
N THR A 383 -2.88 2.60 -15.58
CA THR A 383 -3.45 2.75 -16.93
C THR A 383 -3.15 4.11 -17.57
N GLY A 384 -2.36 4.96 -16.90
CA GLY A 384 -2.02 6.31 -17.36
C GLY A 384 -0.72 6.38 -18.18
N ALA A 385 -0.06 5.24 -18.44
CA ALA A 385 1.14 5.22 -19.26
C ALA A 385 0.83 5.63 -20.70
N LYS A 386 1.65 6.52 -21.26
CA LYS A 386 1.44 7.08 -22.61
C LYS A 386 1.99 6.21 -23.74
N ASP A 387 2.54 5.05 -23.42
CA ASP A 387 3.13 4.10 -24.37
C ASP A 387 2.13 3.02 -24.84
N GLY A 388 0.87 3.10 -24.41
CA GLY A 388 -0.19 2.18 -24.79
C GLY A 388 -0.22 0.88 -23.99
N TYR A 389 0.61 0.74 -22.96
CA TYR A 389 0.64 -0.41 -22.07
C TYR A 389 -0.11 -0.15 -20.76
N THR A 390 -0.60 -1.24 -20.17
CA THR A 390 -1.04 -1.31 -18.78
C THR A 390 0.11 -1.84 -17.95
N TYR A 391 0.39 -1.22 -16.81
CA TYR A 391 1.40 -1.68 -15.86
C TYR A 391 0.71 -2.30 -14.64
N VAL A 392 1.20 -3.44 -14.13
CA VAL A 392 0.62 -4.10 -12.96
C VAL A 392 1.67 -4.48 -11.94
N TYR A 393 1.54 -4.00 -10.70
CA TYR A 393 2.57 -4.10 -9.67
C TYR A 393 2.23 -5.11 -8.58
N PHE A 394 3.18 -5.98 -8.22
CA PHE A 394 3.03 -7.02 -7.20
C PHE A 394 4.26 -7.09 -6.29
N PHE A 395 4.02 -7.28 -5.00
CA PHE A 395 5.09 -7.63 -4.05
C PHE A 395 5.29 -9.14 -4.00
N GLU A 396 6.56 -9.55 -3.87
CA GLU A 396 6.92 -10.92 -3.57
C GLU A 396 6.86 -11.19 -2.06
N ASN A 397 6.14 -12.25 -1.66
CA ASN A 397 6.23 -12.74 -0.28
C ASN A 397 7.50 -13.58 -0.08
N MET A 398 8.64 -12.93 -0.25
CA MET A 398 9.98 -13.51 -0.09
C MET A 398 10.99 -12.40 0.10
N THR A 399 11.89 -12.50 1.09
CA THR A 399 12.99 -11.55 1.28
C THR A 399 13.85 -11.41 0.02
N PRO A 400 14.07 -10.19 -0.51
CA PRO A 400 13.92 -8.90 0.19
C PRO A 400 12.55 -8.22 0.09
N GLY A 401 11.56 -8.85 -0.54
CA GLY A 401 10.22 -8.29 -0.74
C GLY A 401 10.16 -7.40 -1.97
N LYS A 402 10.73 -7.86 -3.09
CA LYS A 402 10.82 -7.07 -4.33
C LYS A 402 9.42 -6.64 -4.79
N LEU A 403 9.32 -5.41 -5.27
CA LEU A 403 8.18 -4.93 -6.04
C LEU A 403 8.44 -5.20 -7.52
N ARG A 404 7.71 -6.16 -8.08
CA ARG A 404 7.73 -6.52 -9.50
C ARG A 404 6.68 -5.73 -10.26
N TYR A 405 6.86 -5.59 -11.57
CA TYR A 405 5.80 -5.10 -12.45
C TYR A 405 5.66 -5.94 -13.72
N ILE A 406 4.46 -5.93 -14.28
CA ILE A 406 4.14 -6.48 -15.60
C ILE A 406 3.77 -5.32 -16.52
N LYS A 407 4.31 -5.34 -17.74
CA LYS A 407 3.93 -4.44 -18.82
C LYS A 407 3.09 -5.20 -19.84
N ASP A 408 1.80 -4.91 -19.92
CA ASP A 408 0.83 -5.72 -20.67
C ASP A 408 -0.08 -4.90 -21.59
N LYS A 409 -0.57 -5.53 -22.66
CA LYS A 409 -1.72 -5.09 -23.45
C LYS A 409 -2.39 -6.31 -24.09
N PRO A 410 -3.68 -6.22 -24.47
CA PRO A 410 -4.37 -7.32 -25.14
C PRO A 410 -3.59 -7.83 -26.35
N GLY A 411 -3.51 -9.15 -26.48
CA GLY A 411 -2.80 -9.81 -27.57
C GLY A 411 -1.40 -10.33 -27.19
N LEU A 412 -0.77 -9.80 -26.14
CA LEU A 412 0.54 -10.30 -25.70
C LEU A 412 0.46 -11.72 -25.12
N THR A 413 1.45 -12.54 -25.49
CA THR A 413 1.60 -13.95 -25.12
C THR A 413 2.94 -14.27 -24.46
N GLU A 414 3.73 -13.25 -24.12
CA GLU A 414 5.01 -13.37 -23.44
C GLU A 414 5.29 -12.14 -22.58
N VAL A 415 6.27 -12.26 -21.69
CA VAL A 415 6.67 -11.19 -20.77
C VAL A 415 7.44 -10.12 -21.55
N VAL A 416 7.04 -8.86 -21.41
CA VAL A 416 7.78 -7.72 -21.95
C VAL A 416 8.79 -7.26 -20.90
N ASP A 417 10.01 -6.95 -21.34
CA ASP A 417 11.12 -6.50 -20.49
C ASP A 417 11.47 -7.48 -19.35
N GLY A 418 11.26 -8.79 -19.58
CA GLY A 418 11.55 -9.84 -18.62
C GLY A 418 13.03 -9.88 -18.24
N VAL A 419 13.32 -10.19 -16.98
CA VAL A 419 14.69 -10.30 -16.46
C VAL A 419 15.03 -11.75 -16.18
N VAL A 420 16.21 -12.20 -16.59
CA VAL A 420 16.68 -13.55 -16.29
C VAL A 420 17.32 -13.56 -14.91
N GLU A 421 16.76 -14.35 -14.00
CA GLU A 421 17.32 -14.61 -12.67
C GLU A 421 17.71 -16.09 -12.56
N ASN A 422 18.91 -16.38 -12.07
CA ASN A 422 19.42 -17.75 -11.92
C ASN A 422 19.42 -18.15 -10.43
N ASP A 423 18.91 -19.33 -10.12
CA ASP A 423 18.84 -19.87 -8.75
C ASP A 423 19.99 -20.83 -8.39
N GLY A 424 21.01 -20.92 -9.25
CA GLY A 424 22.11 -21.88 -9.20
C GLY A 424 21.82 -23.19 -9.93
N ARG A 425 20.59 -23.43 -10.39
CA ARG A 425 20.16 -24.66 -11.09
C ARG A 425 19.61 -24.39 -12.47
N LYS A 426 18.83 -23.32 -12.64
CA LYS A 426 18.32 -22.89 -13.94
C LYS A 426 18.02 -21.41 -13.99
N ASP A 427 17.81 -20.95 -15.21
CA ASP A 427 17.35 -19.59 -15.51
C ASP A 427 15.83 -19.49 -15.40
N TRP A 428 15.37 -18.40 -14.79
CA TRP A 428 13.98 -18.02 -14.67
C TRP A 428 13.73 -16.72 -15.42
N LEU A 429 12.80 -16.74 -16.38
CA LEU A 429 12.33 -15.51 -17.01
C LEU A 429 11.33 -14.80 -16.08
N CYS A 430 11.85 -13.93 -15.24
CA CYS A 430 11.11 -13.24 -14.20
C CYS A 430 10.47 -11.94 -14.70
N ALA A 431 9.41 -11.52 -14.00
CA ALA A 431 8.90 -10.16 -14.13
C ALA A 431 10.00 -9.14 -13.78
N PRO A 432 10.10 -8.01 -14.50
CA PRO A 432 11.06 -6.97 -14.13
C PRO A 432 10.79 -6.41 -12.73
N VAL A 433 11.87 -5.93 -12.11
CA VAL A 433 11.86 -5.34 -10.77
C VAL A 433 11.70 -3.83 -10.89
N LEU A 434 10.76 -3.27 -10.15
CA LEU A 434 10.66 -1.81 -9.97
C LEU A 434 11.53 -1.34 -8.81
N PHE A 435 11.52 -2.11 -7.72
CA PHE A 435 12.21 -1.75 -6.48
C PHE A 435 12.56 -2.98 -5.64
N THR A 436 13.75 -2.97 -5.06
CA THR A 436 14.29 -3.97 -4.14
C THR A 436 14.56 -3.31 -2.79
N PRO A 437 13.82 -3.65 -1.73
CA PRO A 437 14.15 -3.19 -0.38
C PRO A 437 15.55 -3.66 0.03
N GLN A 438 16.34 -2.78 0.66
CA GLN A 438 17.74 -3.04 1.06
C GLN A 438 17.89 -3.03 2.58
N GLY A 439 18.99 -3.61 3.10
CA GLY A 439 19.36 -3.53 4.51
C GLY A 439 18.21 -3.86 5.48
N SER A 440 17.89 -2.95 6.39
CA SER A 440 16.83 -3.14 7.39
C SER A 440 15.41 -3.21 6.81
N GLN A 441 15.23 -2.76 5.55
CA GLN A 441 13.96 -2.81 4.83
C GLN A 441 13.76 -4.16 4.13
N ALA A 442 14.79 -5.00 3.98
CA ALA A 442 14.72 -6.25 3.21
C ALA A 442 13.98 -7.38 3.96
N GLN A 443 12.68 -7.56 3.69
CA GLN A 443 11.84 -8.59 4.31
C GLN A 443 10.69 -9.04 3.40
N TYR A 444 10.14 -10.22 3.72
CA TYR A 444 8.88 -10.74 3.17
C TYR A 444 7.79 -9.68 3.11
N ALA A 445 7.12 -9.54 1.97
CA ALA A 445 6.12 -8.51 1.74
C ALA A 445 4.75 -9.12 1.42
N ILE A 446 3.83 -9.02 2.39
CA ILE A 446 2.40 -9.26 2.21
C ILE A 446 1.66 -7.93 2.42
N CYS A 447 1.70 -7.08 1.39
CA CYS A 447 0.89 -5.86 1.31
C CYS A 447 0.44 -5.67 -0.14
N SER A 448 -0.84 -5.34 -0.36
CA SER A 448 -1.26 -4.83 -1.67
C SER A 448 -0.88 -3.35 -1.73
N PRO A 449 -0.13 -2.90 -2.75
CA PRO A 449 0.27 -1.50 -2.83
C PRO A 449 -0.94 -0.59 -3.01
N ILE A 450 -0.93 0.55 -2.31
CA ILE A 450 -1.87 1.66 -2.51
C ILE A 450 -1.11 2.85 -3.08
N VAL A 451 -1.81 3.81 -3.68
CA VAL A 451 -1.15 4.91 -4.40
C VAL A 451 -1.86 6.25 -4.24
N ASP A 452 -1.10 7.34 -4.21
CA ASP A 452 -1.61 8.71 -4.23
C ASP A 452 -1.71 9.31 -5.66
N GLU A 453 -1.96 10.62 -5.74
CA GLU A 453 -2.08 11.35 -7.00
C GLU A 453 -0.76 11.59 -7.76
N TYR A 454 0.37 11.46 -7.07
CA TYR A 454 1.72 11.62 -7.62
C TYR A 454 2.30 10.30 -8.12
N GLY A 455 1.60 9.17 -7.86
CA GLY A 455 2.10 7.84 -8.17
C GLY A 455 2.98 7.25 -7.06
N THR A 456 2.98 7.84 -5.87
CA THR A 456 3.68 7.33 -4.69
C THR A 456 2.98 6.09 -4.17
N ILE A 457 3.69 4.97 -4.16
CA ILE A 457 3.25 3.69 -3.63
C ILE A 457 3.52 3.64 -2.13
N TYR A 458 2.49 3.36 -1.34
CA TYR A 458 2.63 3.09 0.09
C TYR A 458 2.44 1.62 0.39
N PHE A 459 3.32 1.08 1.23
CA PHE A 459 3.33 -0.33 1.55
C PHE A 459 4.02 -0.62 2.88
N LYS A 460 3.83 -1.85 3.35
CA LYS A 460 4.58 -2.42 4.46
C LYS A 460 5.16 -3.77 4.09
N ASN A 461 6.12 -4.23 4.88
CA ASN A 461 6.60 -5.60 4.85
C ASN A 461 6.94 -6.08 6.28
N ASP A 462 7.51 -7.28 6.42
CA ASP A 462 7.76 -7.90 7.72
C ASP A 462 8.96 -7.29 8.48
N SER A 463 9.60 -6.24 7.93
CA SER A 463 10.55 -5.40 8.69
C SER A 463 9.87 -4.52 9.73
N ALA A 464 8.53 -4.52 9.75
CA ALA A 464 7.67 -3.63 10.53
C ALA A 464 7.88 -2.14 10.22
N GLN A 465 8.28 -1.82 8.99
CA GLN A 465 8.36 -0.46 8.48
C GLN A 465 7.19 -0.16 7.53
N MET A 466 6.62 1.04 7.67
CA MET A 466 5.79 1.67 6.64
C MET A 466 6.72 2.40 5.68
N MET A 467 6.46 2.33 4.38
CA MET A 467 7.36 2.84 3.34
C MET A 467 6.59 3.60 2.26
N ALA A 468 7.25 4.58 1.66
CA ALA A 468 6.79 5.29 0.47
C ALA A 468 7.81 5.19 -0.66
N LEU A 469 7.38 4.65 -1.80
CA LEU A 469 8.18 4.53 -3.02
C LEU A 469 7.51 5.36 -4.11
N GLY A 470 8.18 6.39 -4.61
CA GLY A 470 7.60 7.29 -5.60
C GLY A 470 8.49 7.50 -6.82
N SER A 471 8.05 8.40 -7.69
CA SER A 471 8.91 8.90 -8.78
C SER A 471 10.07 9.69 -8.20
N LYS A 472 11.31 9.31 -8.54
CA LYS A 472 12.55 10.00 -8.16
C LYS A 472 12.40 11.51 -8.34
N ILE A 473 12.82 12.27 -7.33
CA ILE A 473 12.81 13.73 -7.38
C ILE A 473 14.05 14.17 -8.15
N LYS A 474 13.85 14.93 -9.22
CA LYS A 474 14.96 15.44 -10.05
C LYS A 474 15.65 16.63 -9.41
N LYS A 475 14.85 17.51 -8.81
CA LYS A 475 15.27 18.75 -8.15
C LYS A 475 14.11 19.33 -7.35
N ILE A 476 14.40 20.23 -6.42
CA ILE A 476 13.42 21.17 -5.88
C ILE A 476 13.62 22.55 -6.51
N THR A 477 12.54 23.33 -6.63
CA THR A 477 12.58 24.69 -7.18
C THR A 477 11.78 25.64 -6.32
N VAL A 478 12.34 26.81 -6.01
CA VAL A 478 11.60 27.94 -5.42
C VAL A 478 10.69 28.53 -6.48
N SER A 479 9.41 28.17 -6.47
CA SER A 479 8.41 28.69 -7.42
C SER A 479 7.86 30.06 -7.00
N LYS A 480 8.05 30.42 -5.73
CA LYS A 480 7.74 31.76 -5.20
C LYS A 480 8.72 32.13 -4.10
N MET A 481 9.35 33.29 -4.22
CA MET A 481 10.27 33.82 -3.21
C MET A 481 9.56 34.09 -1.86
N PRO A 482 10.27 34.02 -0.73
CA PRO A 482 9.74 34.49 0.55
C PRO A 482 9.39 35.98 0.49
N LYS A 483 8.47 36.41 1.35
CA LYS A 483 8.07 37.84 1.46
C LYS A 483 9.24 38.74 1.88
N LYS A 484 10.22 38.19 2.61
CA LYS A 484 11.39 38.91 3.10
C LYS A 484 12.67 38.33 2.47
N THR A 485 13.37 39.16 1.71
CA THR A 485 14.67 38.83 1.10
C THR A 485 15.78 39.80 1.52
N VAL A 486 15.45 40.83 2.32
CA VAL A 486 16.42 41.79 2.86
C VAL A 486 16.43 41.70 4.38
N TYR A 487 17.62 41.56 4.96
CA TYR A 487 17.86 41.32 6.36
C TYR A 487 18.89 42.30 6.92
N LYS A 488 18.80 42.59 8.21
CA LYS A 488 19.90 43.19 8.98
C LYS A 488 20.76 42.07 9.57
N GLU A 489 22.06 42.32 9.70
CA GLU A 489 23.00 41.41 10.36
C GLU A 489 22.50 40.98 11.75
N GLY A 490 22.52 39.67 12.01
CA GLY A 490 21.99 39.03 13.21
C GLY A 490 20.52 38.62 13.14
N GLN A 491 19.81 38.86 12.03
CA GLN A 491 18.46 38.34 11.81
C GLN A 491 18.49 36.92 11.23
N THR A 492 17.48 36.12 11.52
CA THR A 492 17.30 34.77 10.94
C THR A 492 16.43 34.82 9.68
N PHE A 493 16.59 33.81 8.82
CA PHE A 493 15.81 33.65 7.60
C PHE A 493 14.31 33.45 7.91
N ASN A 494 13.44 34.12 7.16
CA ASN A 494 11.99 33.99 7.29
C ASN A 494 11.39 33.40 6.00
N PRO A 495 10.90 32.15 6.02
CA PRO A 495 10.36 31.49 4.82
C PRO A 495 8.94 31.95 4.46
N ALA A 496 8.33 32.86 5.24
CA ALA A 496 6.91 33.19 5.07
C ALA A 496 6.58 33.62 3.63
N GLY A 497 5.61 32.93 3.02
CA GLY A 497 5.16 33.17 1.64
C GLY A 497 5.99 32.49 0.55
N MET A 498 7.10 31.84 0.91
CA MET A 498 7.89 31.01 0.00
C MET A 498 7.08 29.80 -0.47
N LYS A 499 7.26 29.41 -1.73
CA LYS A 499 6.79 28.13 -2.25
C LYS A 499 7.93 27.35 -2.86
N VAL A 500 8.01 26.07 -2.49
CA VAL A 500 8.99 25.13 -3.02
C VAL A 500 8.28 23.94 -3.60
N GLU A 501 8.66 23.56 -4.81
CA GLU A 501 8.10 22.42 -5.53
C GLU A 501 9.17 21.36 -5.77
N ALA A 502 8.89 20.10 -5.45
CA ALA A 502 9.67 18.97 -5.91
C ALA A 502 9.24 18.57 -7.34
N VAL A 503 10.19 18.50 -8.26
CA VAL A 503 9.96 18.13 -9.67
C VAL A 503 10.26 16.64 -9.84
N LEU A 504 9.23 15.84 -10.11
CA LEU A 504 9.35 14.38 -10.19
C LEU A 504 9.74 13.91 -11.60
N THR A 505 10.33 12.71 -11.70
CA THR A 505 10.69 12.09 -12.98
C THR A 505 9.50 11.92 -13.92
N ASN A 506 8.31 11.62 -13.38
CA ASN A 506 7.06 11.49 -14.12
C ASN A 506 6.44 12.83 -14.61
N GLY A 507 7.09 13.96 -14.36
CA GLY A 507 6.66 15.30 -14.79
C GLY A 507 5.67 16.00 -13.85
N LYS A 508 5.26 15.37 -12.74
CA LYS A 508 4.49 16.03 -11.69
C LYS A 508 5.35 16.99 -10.87
N ARG A 509 4.69 17.96 -10.24
CA ARG A 509 5.26 18.89 -9.27
C ARG A 509 4.48 18.75 -7.98
N MET A 510 5.19 18.52 -6.89
CA MET A 510 4.62 18.38 -5.55
C MET A 510 4.98 19.60 -4.71
N ASP A 511 4.00 20.25 -4.09
CA ASP A 511 4.25 21.36 -3.16
C ASP A 511 4.87 20.81 -1.87
N VAL A 512 6.16 21.08 -1.67
CA VAL A 512 6.94 20.62 -0.51
C VAL A 512 7.29 21.76 0.43
N SER A 513 6.63 22.91 0.28
CA SER A 513 6.95 24.13 1.05
C SER A 513 6.88 23.91 2.57
N GLN A 514 6.04 22.97 3.01
CA GLN A 514 5.87 22.63 4.43
C GLN A 514 6.91 21.63 4.95
N TYR A 515 7.72 21.05 4.06
CA TYR A 515 8.63 19.94 4.35
C TYR A 515 10.10 20.26 4.04
N VAL A 516 10.38 21.45 3.51
CA VAL A 516 11.77 21.89 3.31
C VAL A 516 12.39 22.30 4.64
N GLN A 517 13.71 22.16 4.69
CA GLN A 517 14.56 22.55 5.81
C GLN A 517 15.54 23.63 5.33
N TYR A 518 16.00 24.48 6.25
CA TYR A 518 16.92 25.59 6.01
C TYR A 518 17.63 25.98 7.31
N GLY A 519 18.79 26.65 7.21
CA GLY A 519 19.59 27.02 8.39
C GLY A 519 18.88 28.01 9.33
N ALA A 520 19.07 27.81 10.63
CA ALA A 520 18.50 28.68 11.68
C ALA A 520 19.48 29.74 12.20
N ASP A 521 20.74 29.71 11.76
CA ASP A 521 21.77 30.63 12.21
C ASP A 521 21.44 32.08 11.86
N PRO A 522 21.80 33.05 12.73
CA PRO A 522 21.71 34.46 12.39
C PRO A 522 22.55 34.80 11.15
N LEU A 523 21.93 35.48 10.20
CA LEU A 523 22.56 35.89 8.96
C LEU A 523 23.62 36.97 9.21
N THR A 524 24.75 36.84 8.52
CA THR A 524 25.88 37.75 8.51
C THR A 524 25.93 38.55 7.21
N THR A 525 26.68 39.65 7.18
CA THR A 525 26.89 40.40 5.92
C THR A 525 27.65 39.65 4.84
N ALA A 526 28.21 38.48 5.14
CA ALA A 526 28.85 37.61 4.17
C ALA A 526 27.84 36.73 3.40
N ASP A 527 26.62 36.57 3.91
CA ASP A 527 25.59 35.72 3.31
C ASP A 527 24.88 36.43 2.16
N SER A 528 24.87 35.78 0.98
CA SER A 528 24.17 36.23 -0.23
C SER A 528 22.98 35.35 -0.61
N ASP A 529 22.86 34.18 -0.01
CA ASP A 529 21.79 33.22 -0.24
C ASP A 529 21.52 32.38 1.01
N VAL A 530 20.39 31.67 0.99
CA VAL A 530 20.03 30.66 1.99
C VAL A 530 19.80 29.34 1.29
N LEU A 531 20.46 28.29 1.77
CA LEU A 531 20.26 26.93 1.31
C LEU A 531 18.92 26.38 1.81
N ILE A 532 18.10 25.91 0.88
CA ILE A 532 16.84 25.22 1.15
C ILE A 532 17.01 23.78 0.69
N TYR A 533 16.78 22.80 1.57
CA TYR A 533 16.94 21.40 1.23
C TYR A 533 15.70 20.57 1.57
N TYR A 534 15.54 19.45 0.88
CA TYR A 534 14.42 18.52 1.04
C TYR A 534 14.97 17.10 1.16
N ALA A 535 15.01 16.59 2.39
CA ALA A 535 15.55 15.28 2.73
C ALA A 535 14.46 14.20 2.64
N ASN A 536 13.89 13.99 1.45
CA ASN A 536 12.83 13.00 1.25
C ASN A 536 13.10 12.10 0.03
N GLN A 537 14.27 11.47 0.03
CA GLN A 537 14.65 10.42 -0.89
C GLN A 537 15.84 9.65 -0.32
N MET A 538 15.73 8.34 -0.17
CA MET A 538 16.74 7.48 0.45
C MET A 538 17.62 6.80 -0.61
N TYR A 539 17.04 5.90 -1.41
CA TYR A 539 17.77 5.09 -2.39
C TYR A 539 16.84 4.54 -3.46
N ASN A 540 17.43 4.00 -4.53
CA ASN A 540 16.76 3.14 -5.49
C ASN A 540 17.62 1.87 -5.75
N ASP A 541 17.29 1.10 -6.78
CA ASP A 541 18.01 -0.14 -7.12
C ASP A 541 19.40 0.10 -7.73
N GLU A 542 19.76 1.35 -8.04
CA GLU A 542 21.00 1.73 -8.73
C GLU A 542 21.97 2.50 -7.81
N GLU A 543 21.46 3.36 -6.94
CA GLU A 543 22.24 4.34 -6.17
C GLU A 543 21.56 4.74 -4.85
N GLN A 544 22.37 5.24 -3.91
CA GLN A 544 21.87 6.06 -2.80
C GLN A 544 21.54 7.46 -3.33
N MET A 545 20.47 8.08 -2.83
CA MET A 545 20.04 9.38 -3.32
C MET A 545 20.72 10.51 -2.55
N ASP A 546 21.28 11.46 -3.29
CA ASP A 546 21.79 12.69 -2.69
C ASP A 546 20.65 13.55 -2.13
N THR A 547 20.96 14.31 -1.07
CA THR A 547 20.04 15.33 -0.57
C THR A 547 19.84 16.42 -1.62
N ILE A 548 18.59 16.73 -1.91
CA ILE A 548 18.24 17.72 -2.94
C ILE A 548 18.10 19.09 -2.30
N TYR A 549 18.71 20.10 -2.92
CA TYR A 549 18.67 21.48 -2.45
C TYR A 549 18.43 22.50 -3.58
N THR A 550 18.11 23.71 -3.17
CA THR A 550 18.03 24.93 -3.98
C THR A 550 18.43 26.12 -3.10
N THR A 551 18.57 27.31 -3.68
CA THR A 551 18.96 28.51 -2.93
C THR A 551 17.92 29.61 -3.07
N VAL A 552 17.85 30.46 -2.05
CA VAL A 552 17.06 31.70 -2.05
C VAL A 552 18.03 32.85 -1.90
N ASP A 553 18.12 33.70 -2.92
CA ASP A 553 18.98 34.89 -2.86
C ASP A 553 18.45 35.89 -1.83
N ILE A 554 19.35 36.43 -1.01
CA ILE A 554 19.06 37.40 0.04
C ILE A 554 20.08 38.55 0.03
N LYS A 555 19.73 39.65 0.72
CA LYS A 555 20.64 40.76 0.98
C LYS A 555 20.73 41.03 2.48
N VAL A 556 21.94 41.01 3.03
CA VAL A 556 22.18 41.34 4.45
C VAL A 556 22.90 42.68 4.56
N THR A 557 22.31 43.64 5.28
CA THR A 557 22.93 44.95 5.55
C THR A 557 23.48 44.99 6.98
N LYS A 558 24.56 45.77 7.19
CA LYS A 558 25.03 46.09 8.54
C LYS A 558 23.92 46.72 9.38
N LYS A 559 24.00 46.54 10.70
CA LYS A 559 22.99 46.99 11.67
C LYS A 559 22.63 48.47 11.52
#